data_AF-A0A841HSJ3-F1
#
_entry.id   AF-A0A841HSJ3-F1
#
_cell.length_a   1.000
_cell.length_b   1.000
_cell.length_c   1.000
_cell.angle_alpha   90.00
_cell.angle_beta   90.00
_cell.angle_gamma   90.00
#
_symmetry.space_group_name_H-M   'P 1'
#
loop_
_entity.id
_entity.type
_entity.pdbx_description
1 polymer ?
#
loop_
_entity_poly.entity_id
_entity_poly.type
_entity_poly.pdbx_seq_one_letter_code
_entity_poly.pdbx_strand_id
1 'polypeptide(L)'
;MRRPILVFGGAAISLMAATALAQTSVDRSFTTTAKNCEGVNWSAEALKAYPSIASACQGVEVRDGKTYVKFSGRVERNINRGEQLAINFREGDTMTLTPPANTQLFVNGKQTPVADLQRGDQLNFYVPEDRFVAQVAQDDTPQTQYVIVPIVYREIIREPSQQAASLPHTAGDVPLFALGGFMLLGMGAGLTIVRLRKR
;
A
#
# COMPACT_ATOMS: atom_id res chain seq x y z
N MET A 1 -88.61 22.24 -18.77
CA MET A 1 -87.59 21.22 -18.49
C MET A 1 -86.26 21.64 -19.13
N ARG A 2 -85.23 21.91 -18.32
CA ARG A 2 -83.78 21.67 -18.52
C ARG A 2 -82.98 22.67 -17.67
N ARG A 3 -82.24 22.12 -16.73
CA ARG A 3 -81.38 22.78 -15.73
C ARG A 3 -80.00 23.11 -16.33
N PRO A 4 -79.26 24.07 -15.75
CA PRO A 4 -77.91 24.42 -16.20
C PRO A 4 -76.89 23.35 -15.79
N ILE A 5 -75.90 23.13 -16.66
CA ILE A 5 -74.79 22.19 -16.48
C ILE A 5 -73.68 22.88 -15.68
N LEU A 6 -73.37 22.29 -14.52
CA LEU A 6 -72.23 22.60 -13.66
C LEU A 6 -70.93 22.15 -14.34
N VAL A 7 -70.02 23.09 -14.59
CA VAL A 7 -68.64 22.83 -15.01
C VAL A 7 -67.79 22.66 -13.75
N PHE A 8 -67.38 21.43 -13.45
CA PHE A 8 -66.40 21.13 -12.40
C PHE A 8 -64.99 21.43 -12.92
N GLY A 9 -64.36 22.48 -12.38
CA GLY A 9 -62.94 22.77 -12.57
C GLY A 9 -62.09 21.76 -11.80
N GLY A 10 -61.42 20.86 -12.53
CA GLY A 10 -60.38 19.98 -11.97
C GLY A 10 -59.06 20.73 -11.85
N ALA A 11 -58.64 21.02 -10.62
CA ALA A 11 -57.30 21.50 -10.31
C ALA A 11 -56.33 20.31 -10.32
N ALA A 12 -55.52 20.19 -11.39
CA ALA A 12 -54.43 19.23 -11.46
C ALA A 12 -53.21 19.77 -10.70
N ILE A 13 -53.00 19.27 -9.48
CA ILE A 13 -51.80 19.54 -8.68
C ILE A 13 -50.65 18.75 -9.31
N SER A 14 -49.77 19.46 -10.01
CA SER A 14 -48.54 18.92 -10.60
C SER A 14 -47.49 18.74 -9.50
N LEU A 15 -47.24 17.49 -9.10
CA LEU A 15 -46.08 17.14 -8.28
C LEU A 15 -44.80 17.41 -9.08
N MET A 16 -44.09 18.48 -8.75
CA MET A 16 -42.70 18.66 -9.16
C MET A 16 -41.83 17.70 -8.35
N ALA A 17 -41.47 16.56 -8.95
CA ALA A 17 -40.43 15.69 -8.44
C ALA A 17 -39.08 16.41 -8.62
N ALA A 18 -38.56 16.99 -7.54
CA ALA A 18 -37.19 17.45 -7.47
C ALA A 18 -36.27 16.23 -7.49
N THR A 19 -35.75 15.88 -8.67
CA THR A 19 -34.64 14.94 -8.80
C THR A 19 -33.38 15.64 -8.30
N ALA A 20 -33.14 15.56 -7.00
CA ALA A 20 -31.84 15.83 -6.41
C ALA A 20 -30.84 14.86 -7.03
N LEU A 21 -30.08 15.34 -8.02
CA LEU A 21 -28.88 14.66 -8.49
C LEU A 21 -27.92 14.61 -7.32
N ALA A 22 -27.90 13.48 -6.62
CA ALA A 22 -26.81 13.09 -5.75
C ALA A 22 -25.55 13.02 -6.62
N GLN A 23 -24.83 14.14 -6.70
CA GLN A 23 -23.48 14.16 -7.26
C GLN A 23 -22.62 13.32 -6.31
N THR A 24 -22.36 12.08 -6.70
CA THR A 24 -21.40 11.22 -5.99
C THR A 24 -20.05 11.93 -6.06
N SER A 25 -19.59 12.49 -4.93
CA SER A 25 -18.25 13.04 -4.84
C SER A 25 -17.29 11.88 -5.13
N VAL A 26 -16.65 11.93 -6.28
CA VAL A 26 -15.49 11.07 -6.53
C VAL A 26 -14.44 11.55 -5.53
N ASP A 27 -13.99 10.68 -4.62
CA ASP A 27 -12.90 10.98 -3.68
C ASP A 27 -11.63 11.27 -4.46
N ARG A 28 -11.42 12.55 -4.76
CA ARG A 28 -10.24 13.03 -5.48
C ARG A 28 -9.02 12.88 -4.58
N SER A 29 -7.89 12.51 -5.18
CA SER A 29 -6.61 12.43 -4.49
C SER A 29 -6.05 13.82 -4.17
N PHE A 30 -6.26 14.76 -5.07
CA PHE A 30 -5.91 16.17 -4.95
C PHE A 30 -6.81 17.01 -5.84
N THR A 31 -6.73 18.32 -5.68
CA THR A 31 -7.20 19.31 -6.66
C THR A 31 -6.04 20.22 -7.00
N THR A 32 -6.09 20.89 -8.14
CA THR A 32 -5.06 21.88 -8.46
C THR A 32 -5.60 23.14 -9.11
N THR A 33 -5.03 24.28 -8.72
CA THR A 33 -5.32 25.59 -9.31
C THR A 33 -4.21 26.06 -10.26
N ALA A 34 -3.08 25.34 -10.30
CA ALA A 34 -1.93 25.70 -11.12
C ALA A 34 -1.18 24.47 -11.66
N LYS A 35 -0.35 24.65 -12.69
CA LYS A 35 0.47 23.56 -13.26
C LYS A 35 1.80 23.36 -12.51
N ASN A 36 1.82 23.65 -11.21
CA ASN A 36 3.00 23.54 -10.37
C ASN A 36 2.64 22.91 -9.01
N CYS A 37 3.65 22.43 -8.28
CA CYS A 37 3.45 21.74 -7.00
C CYS A 37 2.79 22.61 -5.92
N GLU A 38 2.99 23.93 -5.97
CA GLU A 38 2.41 24.88 -5.00
C GLU A 38 0.89 25.00 -5.12
N GLY A 39 0.36 24.80 -6.33
CA GLY A 39 -1.07 24.82 -6.58
C GLY A 39 -1.78 23.50 -6.28
N VAL A 40 -1.09 22.48 -5.77
CA VAL A 40 -1.69 21.17 -5.47
C VAL A 40 -2.25 21.15 -4.05
N ASN A 41 -3.54 20.88 -3.94
CA ASN A 41 -4.24 20.72 -2.67
C ASN A 41 -4.65 19.26 -2.49
N TRP A 42 -3.93 18.55 -1.60
CA TRP A 42 -4.10 17.12 -1.35
C TRP A 42 -5.33 16.83 -0.49
N SER A 43 -5.96 15.68 -0.72
CA SER A 43 -7.06 15.23 0.14
C SER A 43 -6.57 14.92 1.56
N ALA A 44 -7.47 14.97 2.54
CA ALA A 44 -7.15 14.67 3.92
C ALA A 44 -6.67 13.22 4.09
N GLU A 45 -7.20 12.30 3.30
CA GLU A 45 -6.84 10.89 3.27
C GLU A 45 -5.41 10.69 2.75
N ALA A 46 -5.04 11.41 1.68
CA ALA A 46 -3.69 11.38 1.12
C ALA A 46 -2.67 11.93 2.12
N LEU A 47 -2.97 13.07 2.77
CA LEU A 47 -2.09 13.67 3.79
C LEU A 47 -1.98 12.82 5.05
N LYS A 48 -3.06 12.15 5.45
CA LYS A 48 -3.05 11.23 6.60
C LYS A 48 -2.15 10.02 6.34
N ALA A 49 -2.15 9.50 5.11
CA ALA A 49 -1.33 8.36 4.72
C ALA A 49 0.13 8.74 4.44
N TYR A 50 0.34 9.91 3.83
CA TYR A 50 1.64 10.40 3.38
C TYR A 50 1.77 11.90 3.69
N PRO A 51 2.16 12.26 4.93
CA PRO A 51 2.23 13.67 5.34
C PRO A 51 3.22 14.51 4.53
N SER A 52 4.29 13.89 4.02
CA SER A 52 5.32 14.53 3.20
C SER A 52 5.00 14.53 1.68
N ILE A 53 3.78 14.14 1.27
CA ILE A 53 3.47 14.03 -0.16
C ILE A 53 3.60 15.36 -0.91
N ALA A 54 3.32 16.49 -0.25
CA ALA A 54 3.48 17.81 -0.86
C ALA A 54 4.95 18.15 -1.14
N SER A 55 5.88 17.86 -0.21
CA SER A 55 7.31 18.11 -0.38
C SER A 55 7.98 17.16 -1.39
N ALA A 56 7.37 15.99 -1.61
CA ALA A 56 7.83 15.01 -2.57
C ALA A 56 7.49 15.35 -4.04
N CYS A 57 6.54 16.26 -4.28
CA CYS A 57 6.11 16.66 -5.61
C CYS A 57 7.28 17.19 -6.46
N GLN A 58 7.45 16.64 -7.66
CA GLN A 58 8.47 17.06 -8.63
C GLN A 58 7.90 17.94 -9.75
N GLY A 59 6.59 17.84 -9.99
CA GLY A 59 5.91 18.65 -11.01
C GLY A 59 4.47 18.20 -11.21
N VAL A 60 3.71 19.03 -11.92
CA VAL A 60 2.33 18.73 -12.33
C VAL A 60 2.29 18.69 -13.85
N GLU A 61 1.71 17.63 -14.39
CA GLU A 61 1.59 17.45 -15.83
C GLU A 61 0.15 17.09 -16.22
N VAL A 62 -0.25 17.52 -17.41
CA VAL A 62 -1.55 17.18 -17.99
C VAL A 62 -1.31 16.20 -19.13
N ARG A 63 -1.89 15.00 -19.04
CA ARG A 63 -1.79 13.95 -20.05
C ARG A 63 -3.20 13.42 -20.34
N ASP A 64 -3.58 13.36 -21.62
CA ASP A 64 -4.93 12.92 -22.04
C ASP A 64 -6.09 13.66 -21.33
N GLY A 65 -5.90 14.96 -21.07
CA GLY A 65 -6.89 15.79 -20.36
C GLY A 65 -7.01 15.51 -18.86
N LYS A 66 -6.17 14.63 -18.29
CA LYS A 66 -6.10 14.34 -16.86
C LYS A 66 -4.87 14.97 -16.24
N THR A 67 -5.03 15.49 -15.03
CA THR A 67 -3.94 16.08 -14.25
C THR A 67 -3.24 15.00 -13.44
N TYR A 68 -1.92 15.02 -13.48
CA TYR A 68 -1.04 14.11 -12.76
C TYR A 68 0.01 14.89 -11.96
N VAL A 69 0.31 14.42 -10.76
CA VAL A 69 1.49 14.84 -10.02
C VAL A 69 2.62 13.84 -10.26
N LYS A 70 3.77 14.34 -10.69
CA LYS A 70 5.00 13.58 -10.88
C LYS A 70 5.74 13.45 -9.55
N PHE A 71 6.16 12.23 -9.25
CA PHE A 71 7.05 11.92 -8.15
C PHE A 71 8.28 11.16 -8.65
N SER A 72 9.37 11.24 -7.89
CA SER A 72 10.56 10.43 -8.08
C SER A 72 10.91 9.73 -6.78
N GLY A 73 11.18 8.44 -6.84
CA GLY A 73 11.51 7.62 -5.68
C GLY A 73 12.57 6.59 -6.01
N ARG A 74 13.18 6.03 -4.96
CA ARG A 74 14.16 4.95 -5.07
C ARG A 74 13.59 3.65 -4.51
N VAL A 75 13.85 2.55 -5.18
CA VAL A 75 13.51 1.22 -4.68
C VAL A 75 14.34 0.94 -3.42
N GLU A 76 13.67 0.74 -2.29
CA GLU A 76 14.28 0.38 -1.02
C GLU A 76 14.30 -1.15 -0.84
N ARG A 77 13.18 -1.81 -1.18
CA ARG A 77 13.03 -3.27 -1.16
C ARG A 77 12.16 -3.76 -2.30
N ASN A 78 12.57 -4.89 -2.88
CA ASN A 78 11.78 -5.69 -3.80
C ASN A 78 11.39 -6.98 -3.08
N ILE A 79 10.10 -7.14 -2.77
CA ILE A 79 9.56 -8.24 -1.97
C ILE A 79 8.90 -9.24 -2.92
N ASN A 80 9.17 -10.52 -2.71
CA ASN A 80 8.64 -11.65 -3.48
C ASN A 80 8.79 -11.49 -5.02
N ARG A 81 9.95 -11.01 -5.49
CA ARG A 81 10.24 -10.84 -6.94
C ARG A 81 9.21 -9.96 -7.65
N GLY A 82 8.88 -8.82 -7.06
CA GLY A 82 8.08 -7.77 -7.70
C GLY A 82 6.61 -7.77 -7.32
N GLU A 83 6.17 -8.62 -6.37
CA GLU A 83 4.80 -8.53 -5.85
C GLU A 83 4.59 -7.23 -5.07
N GLN A 84 5.60 -6.80 -4.30
CA GLN A 84 5.56 -5.55 -3.57
C GLN A 84 6.90 -4.81 -3.67
N LEU A 85 6.84 -3.53 -3.98
CA LEU A 85 7.98 -2.63 -4.07
C LEU A 85 7.85 -1.57 -2.98
N ALA A 86 8.82 -1.54 -2.06
CA ALA A 86 8.94 -0.47 -1.09
C ALA A 86 9.74 0.67 -1.72
N ILE A 87 9.10 1.80 -1.98
CA ILE A 87 9.69 2.95 -2.65
C ILE A 87 9.89 4.08 -1.65
N ASN A 88 11.14 4.46 -1.42
CA ASN A 88 11.48 5.60 -0.60
C ASN A 88 11.40 6.86 -1.48
N PHE A 89 10.52 7.79 -1.12
CA PHE A 89 10.43 9.09 -1.76
C PHE A 89 11.00 10.17 -0.82
N ARG A 90 11.34 11.33 -1.40
CA ARG A 90 12.09 12.41 -0.74
C ARG A 90 11.55 12.68 0.67
N GLU A 91 12.45 12.74 1.66
CA GLU A 91 12.20 12.89 3.13
C GLU A 91 11.95 11.61 3.94
N GLY A 92 12.09 10.43 3.33
CA GLY A 92 12.21 9.16 4.08
C GLY A 92 10.90 8.42 4.30
N ASP A 93 9.79 8.94 3.79
CA ASP A 93 8.56 8.18 3.70
C ASP A 93 8.68 7.10 2.62
N THR A 94 8.27 5.89 2.99
CA THR A 94 8.23 4.73 2.08
C THR A 94 6.79 4.46 1.67
N MET A 95 6.55 4.39 0.37
CA MET A 95 5.29 3.96 -0.22
C MET A 95 5.43 2.51 -0.68
N THR A 96 4.41 1.69 -0.42
CA THR A 96 4.36 0.34 -0.98
C THR A 96 3.55 0.33 -2.27
N LEU A 97 4.18 -0.12 -3.33
CA LEU A 97 3.60 -0.31 -4.65
C LEU A 97 3.39 -1.81 -4.91
N THR A 98 2.20 -2.21 -5.36
CA THR A 98 1.89 -3.60 -5.69
C THR A 98 1.65 -3.72 -7.20
N PRO A 99 2.69 -3.72 -8.03
CA PRO A 99 2.51 -3.80 -9.47
C PRO A 99 1.95 -5.18 -9.87
N PRO A 100 1.16 -5.29 -10.94
CA PRO A 100 0.73 -6.57 -11.48
C PRO A 100 1.92 -7.48 -11.83
N ALA A 101 1.73 -8.79 -11.70
CA ALA A 101 2.76 -9.77 -12.05
C ALA A 101 3.23 -9.61 -13.51
N ASN A 102 4.52 -9.85 -13.77
CA ASN A 102 5.16 -9.75 -15.09
C ASN A 102 5.12 -8.35 -15.74
N THR A 103 4.87 -7.30 -14.95
CA THR A 103 4.94 -5.93 -15.45
C THR A 103 6.39 -5.50 -15.69
N GLN A 104 6.59 -4.65 -16.70
CA GLN A 104 7.85 -3.95 -16.93
C GLN A 104 7.68 -2.47 -16.57
N LEU A 105 8.63 -1.92 -15.83
CA LEU A 105 8.63 -0.50 -15.45
C LEU A 105 9.80 0.21 -16.13
N PHE A 106 9.59 1.45 -16.52
CA PHE A 106 10.67 2.29 -17.04
C PHE A 106 11.50 2.86 -15.89
N VAL A 107 12.71 2.34 -15.72
CA VAL A 107 13.61 2.61 -14.59
C VAL A 107 15.01 2.88 -15.12
N ASN A 108 15.66 3.94 -14.64
CA ASN A 108 17.01 4.34 -15.09
C ASN A 108 17.16 4.46 -16.62
N GLY A 109 16.10 4.83 -17.35
CA GLY A 109 16.13 4.96 -18.81
C GLY A 109 15.95 3.64 -19.58
N LYS A 110 15.57 2.54 -18.91
CA LYS A 110 15.37 1.23 -19.52
C LYS A 110 14.10 0.55 -19.00
N GLN A 111 13.40 -0.18 -19.86
CA GLN A 111 12.38 -1.13 -19.41
C GLN A 111 13.03 -2.26 -18.59
N THR A 112 12.59 -2.38 -17.34
CA THR A 112 13.09 -3.37 -16.39
C THR A 112 11.90 -4.15 -15.80
N PRO A 113 11.91 -5.49 -15.85
CA PRO A 113 10.89 -6.29 -15.18
C PRO A 113 10.83 -5.99 -13.69
N VAL A 114 9.63 -5.96 -13.10
CA VAL A 114 9.47 -5.71 -11.65
C VAL A 114 10.22 -6.72 -10.79
N ALA A 115 10.40 -7.95 -11.28
CA ALA A 115 11.16 -9.00 -10.62
C ALA A 115 12.67 -8.71 -10.56
N ASP A 116 13.19 -7.91 -11.50
CA ASP A 116 14.62 -7.62 -11.64
C ASP A 116 15.01 -6.27 -11.02
N LEU A 117 14.04 -5.51 -10.49
CA LEU A 117 14.30 -4.24 -9.84
C LEU A 117 15.18 -4.42 -8.60
N GLN A 118 16.25 -3.63 -8.55
CA GLN A 118 17.24 -3.66 -7.50
C GLN A 118 17.05 -2.49 -6.53
N ARG A 119 17.56 -2.66 -5.31
CA ARG A 119 17.64 -1.55 -4.36
C ARG A 119 18.49 -0.43 -4.96
N GLY A 120 17.98 0.80 -4.89
CA GLY A 120 18.63 2.01 -5.39
C GLY A 120 18.12 2.45 -6.76
N ASP A 121 17.40 1.58 -7.48
CA ASP A 121 16.80 1.92 -8.76
C ASP A 121 15.84 3.10 -8.64
N GLN A 122 15.97 4.07 -9.56
CA GLN A 122 15.15 5.27 -9.55
C GLN A 122 13.96 5.13 -10.49
N LEU A 123 12.77 5.31 -9.94
CA LEU A 123 11.52 5.28 -10.69
C LEU A 123 10.80 6.63 -10.62
N ASN A 124 10.09 6.94 -11.70
CA ASN A 124 9.15 8.04 -11.73
C ASN A 124 7.73 7.48 -11.75
N PHE A 125 6.86 8.00 -10.91
CA PHE A 125 5.47 7.59 -10.83
C PHE A 125 4.55 8.80 -10.78
N TYR A 126 3.31 8.58 -11.22
CA TYR A 126 2.32 9.60 -11.48
C TYR A 126 1.06 9.34 -10.67
N VAL A 127 0.63 10.29 -9.86
CA VAL A 127 -0.65 10.18 -9.13
C VAL A 127 -1.69 11.01 -9.88
N PRO A 128 -2.80 10.42 -10.35
CA PRO A 128 -3.86 11.16 -11.04
C PRO A 128 -4.77 11.88 -10.05
N GLU A 129 -5.43 12.95 -10.47
CA GLU A 129 -6.36 13.76 -9.64
C GLU A 129 -7.60 12.99 -9.15
N ASP A 130 -8.05 12.01 -9.93
CA ASP A 130 -9.32 11.30 -9.72
C ASP A 130 -9.25 10.17 -8.69
N ARG A 131 -8.06 9.67 -8.36
CA ARG A 131 -7.87 8.57 -7.40
C ARG A 131 -6.44 8.48 -6.89
N PHE A 132 -6.29 8.07 -5.65
CA PHE A 132 -4.99 7.93 -5.00
C PHE A 132 -4.31 6.59 -5.36
N VAL A 133 -3.80 6.50 -6.59
CA VAL A 133 -3.06 5.35 -7.13
C VAL A 133 -1.78 5.82 -7.81
N ALA A 134 -0.76 4.97 -7.87
CA ALA A 134 0.46 5.28 -8.59
C ALA A 134 0.36 4.73 -10.01
N GLN A 135 0.61 5.57 -11.01
CA GLN A 135 0.74 5.17 -12.40
C GLN A 135 2.20 5.25 -12.77
N VAL A 136 2.80 4.09 -13.07
CA VAL A 136 4.20 4.04 -13.50
C VAL A 136 4.24 3.90 -15.02
N ALA A 137 5.11 4.68 -15.65
CA ALA A 137 5.31 4.63 -17.09
C ALA A 137 5.89 3.26 -17.50
N GLN A 138 5.23 2.59 -18.44
CA GLN A 138 5.76 1.38 -19.08
C GLN A 138 6.77 1.72 -20.18
N ASP A 139 6.73 2.95 -20.70
CA ASP A 139 7.56 3.45 -21.81
C ASP A 139 7.90 4.93 -21.66
N ASP A 140 8.98 5.39 -22.31
CA ASP A 140 9.41 6.81 -22.33
C ASP A 140 8.80 7.62 -23.49
N THR A 141 7.76 7.08 -24.14
CA THR A 141 7.12 7.74 -25.28
C THR A 141 5.93 8.59 -24.83
N PRO A 142 5.55 9.65 -25.59
CA PRO A 142 4.37 10.47 -25.29
C PRO A 142 3.03 9.70 -25.27
N GLN A 143 3.02 8.44 -25.77
CA GLN A 143 1.89 7.52 -25.73
C GLN A 143 2.12 6.43 -24.66
N THR A 144 2.50 6.85 -23.46
CA THR A 144 2.85 5.95 -22.38
C THR A 144 1.65 5.09 -21.96
N GLN A 145 1.77 3.76 -22.05
CA GLN A 145 0.88 2.85 -21.35
C GLN A 145 1.25 2.90 -19.85
N TYR A 146 0.31 3.27 -18.99
CA TYR A 146 0.55 3.29 -17.55
C TYR A 146 0.02 2.03 -16.91
N VAL A 147 0.82 1.51 -15.98
CA VAL A 147 0.37 0.44 -15.12
C VAL A 147 -0.19 1.08 -13.87
N ILE A 148 -1.49 0.85 -13.62
CA ILE A 148 -2.12 1.26 -12.37
C ILE A 148 -1.57 0.35 -11.28
N VAL A 149 -0.76 0.95 -10.42
CA VAL A 149 -0.21 0.30 -9.24
C VAL A 149 -1.01 0.79 -8.03
N PRO A 150 -1.81 -0.09 -7.40
CA PRO A 150 -2.47 0.24 -6.16
C PRO A 150 -1.43 0.69 -5.14
N ILE A 151 -1.62 1.88 -4.59
CA ILE A 151 -0.86 2.33 -3.43
C ILE A 151 -1.55 1.65 -2.25
N VAL A 152 -0.90 0.61 -1.70
CA VAL A 152 -1.41 0.00 -0.48
C VAL A 152 -1.11 0.98 0.64
N TYR A 153 -2.17 1.55 1.21
CA TYR A 153 -2.07 2.32 2.44
C TYR A 153 -1.27 1.50 3.43
N ARG A 154 -0.20 2.10 3.92
CA ARG A 154 0.66 1.56 4.95
C ARG A 154 -0.18 1.33 6.22
N GLU A 155 -0.90 0.21 6.31
CA GLU A 155 -0.76 -0.56 7.52
C GLU A 155 0.67 -1.10 7.42
N ILE A 156 1.53 -0.44 8.19
CA ILE A 156 2.93 -0.74 8.28
C ILE A 156 3.01 -2.26 8.34
N ILE A 157 3.59 -2.90 7.31
CA ILE A 157 4.31 -4.13 7.56
C ILE A 157 5.47 -3.69 8.47
N ARG A 158 5.15 -3.43 9.74
CA ARG A 158 5.77 -4.18 10.80
C ARG A 158 5.49 -5.61 10.36
N GLU A 159 6.44 -6.20 9.65
CA GLU A 159 6.77 -7.56 10.03
C GLU A 159 6.80 -7.47 11.56
N PRO A 160 5.92 -8.17 12.29
CA PRO A 160 6.00 -8.23 13.73
C PRO A 160 7.45 -8.58 13.96
N SER A 161 8.22 -7.60 14.42
CA SER A 161 9.66 -7.53 14.30
C SER A 161 10.18 -8.74 15.01
N GLN A 162 10.41 -9.86 14.29
CA GLN A 162 10.39 -11.22 14.82
C GLN A 162 10.19 -11.18 16.32
N GLN A 163 8.93 -10.98 16.77
CA GLN A 163 8.65 -11.16 18.19
C GLN A 163 8.96 -12.62 18.34
N ALA A 164 10.20 -12.89 18.77
CA ALA A 164 10.80 -14.20 18.88
C ALA A 164 9.68 -15.04 19.41
N ALA A 165 9.13 -15.91 18.55
CA ALA A 165 7.85 -16.53 18.78
C ALA A 165 7.92 -16.97 20.23
N SER A 166 7.17 -16.28 21.10
CA SER A 166 7.17 -16.63 22.50
C SER A 166 6.36 -17.91 22.47
N LEU A 167 7.07 -18.99 22.16
CA LEU A 167 6.64 -20.34 22.39
C LEU A 167 6.01 -20.25 23.76
N PRO A 168 4.74 -20.68 23.91
CA PRO A 168 4.13 -20.63 25.23
C PRO A 168 5.15 -21.25 26.19
N HIS A 169 5.34 -20.67 27.36
CA HIS A 169 6.22 -21.19 28.41
C HIS A 169 5.68 -22.58 28.84
N THR A 170 5.80 -23.57 27.97
CA THR A 170 5.39 -24.98 28.12
C THR A 170 6.61 -25.84 28.40
N ALA A 171 7.81 -25.30 28.23
CA ALA A 171 8.96 -25.70 29.02
C ALA A 171 8.77 -25.18 30.46
N GLY A 172 7.78 -25.72 31.17
CA GLY A 172 7.82 -25.75 32.63
C GLY A 172 9.07 -26.52 33.08
N ASP A 173 9.37 -26.54 34.39
CA ASP A 173 10.65 -26.98 34.98
C ASP A 173 11.10 -28.44 34.70
N VAL A 174 10.43 -29.17 33.81
CA VAL A 174 10.74 -30.52 33.32
C VAL A 174 12.20 -30.69 32.86
N PRO A 175 12.84 -29.74 32.14
CA PRO A 175 14.26 -29.86 31.76
C PRO A 175 15.20 -29.97 32.97
N LEU A 176 14.84 -29.34 34.09
CA LEU A 176 15.63 -29.37 35.33
C LEU A 176 15.59 -30.77 35.97
N PHE A 177 14.42 -31.42 35.96
CA PHE A 177 14.29 -32.80 36.46
C PHE A 177 14.99 -33.83 35.56
N ALA A 178 14.98 -33.62 34.23
CA ALA A 178 15.70 -34.47 33.29
C ALA A 178 17.23 -34.43 33.52
N LEU A 179 17.80 -33.24 33.79
CA LEU A 179 19.21 -33.10 34.13
C LEU A 179 19.57 -33.80 35.44
N GLY A 180 18.72 -33.71 36.46
CA GLY A 180 18.92 -34.41 37.74
C GLY A 180 18.97 -35.94 37.60
N GLY A 181 18.08 -36.51 36.77
CA GLY A 181 18.08 -37.95 36.47
C GLY A 181 19.35 -38.42 35.76
N PHE A 182 19.85 -37.65 34.79
CA PHE A 182 21.07 -37.98 34.06
C PHE A 182 22.31 -37.94 34.96
N MET A 183 22.36 -37.02 35.92
CA MET A 183 23.45 -36.92 36.88
C MET A 183 23.52 -38.13 37.83
N LEU A 184 22.36 -38.61 38.30
CA LEU A 184 22.28 -39.82 39.14
C LEU A 184 22.69 -41.08 38.35
N LEU A 185 22.30 -41.20 37.09
CA LEU A 185 22.75 -42.30 36.22
C LEU A 185 24.27 -42.26 35.98
N GLY A 186 24.84 -41.07 35.77
CA GLY A 186 26.28 -40.89 35.62
C GLY A 186 27.07 -41.33 36.87
N MET A 187 26.61 -40.96 38.07
CA MET A 187 27.23 -41.40 39.33
C MET A 187 27.10 -42.92 39.54
N GLY A 188 25.93 -43.49 39.26
CA GLY A 188 25.72 -44.95 39.37
C GLY A 188 26.60 -45.75 38.42
N ALA A 189 26.72 -45.31 37.16
CA ALA A 189 27.62 -45.91 36.18
C ALA A 189 29.09 -45.79 36.62
N GLY A 190 29.51 -44.62 37.11
CA GLY A 190 30.86 -44.38 37.61
C GLY A 190 31.24 -45.31 38.76
N LEU A 191 30.39 -45.45 39.78
CA LEU A 191 30.63 -46.36 40.90
C LEU A 191 30.69 -47.83 40.47
N THR A 192 29.87 -48.22 39.49
CA THR A 192 29.87 -49.59 38.94
C THR A 192 31.18 -49.87 38.19
N ILE A 193 31.65 -48.93 37.37
CA ILE A 193 32.93 -49.04 36.66
C ILE A 193 34.11 -49.10 37.64
N VAL A 194 34.12 -48.26 38.68
CA VAL A 194 35.17 -48.29 39.71
C VAL A 194 35.18 -49.63 40.46
N ARG A 195 34.00 -50.20 40.74
CA ARG A 195 33.88 -51.51 41.41
C ARG A 195 34.37 -52.65 40.53
N LEU A 196 34.11 -52.59 39.22
CA LEU A 196 34.61 -53.58 38.25
C LEU A 196 36.12 -53.49 38.05
N ARG A 197 36.73 -52.31 38.15
CA ARG A 197 38.18 -52.11 38.01
C ARG A 197 38.99 -52.51 39.25
N LYS A 198 38.33 -52.70 40.39
CA LYS A 198 38.94 -53.04 41.68
C LYS A 198 38.77 -54.52 42.06
N ARG A 199 38.02 -55.28 41.25
CA ARG A 199 38.04 -56.74 41.21
C ARG A 199 39.03 -57.20 40.16
#